data_AF-A0A2V5YY94-F1
#
_entry.id   AF-A0A2V5YY94-F1
#
_cell.length_a   1.000
_cell.length_b   1.000
_cell.length_c   1.000
_cell.angle_alpha   90.00
_cell.angle_beta   90.00
_cell.angle_gamma   90.00
#
_symmetry.space_group_name_H-M   'P 1'
#
loop_
_entity.id
_entity.type
_entity.pdbx_description
1 polymer ?
#
loop_
_entity_poly.entity_id
_entity_poly.type
_entity_poly.pdbx_seq_one_letter_code
_entity_poly.pdbx_strand_id
1 'polypeptide(L)'
;MNSSATTLDRTRPILPVRLLNGCGALLDKSPIPRTPLRAVDLIETAKRRCGVDDFGGGDFFEGLSRLLDSCQREAQLNLIGRIVLRADLVRILCSRLFIQRDRKAYPSIARQEIREPLFIVGLPRSGTTVLHTLLALDPEHRVPLTWEVMTPSPPTSDNEKRRIQRAI
;
A
#
# COMPACT_ATOMS: atom_id res chain seq x y z
N MET A 1 12.28 -42.48 -13.68
CA MET A 1 13.09 -41.31 -14.10
C MET A 1 12.13 -40.30 -14.71
N ASN A 2 11.85 -39.10 -14.21
CA ASN A 2 12.48 -38.30 -13.17
C ASN A 2 11.40 -37.53 -12.41
N SER A 3 11.36 -37.66 -11.09
CA SER A 3 10.64 -36.75 -10.21
C SER A 3 11.46 -35.46 -10.10
N SER A 4 11.09 -34.42 -10.85
CA SER A 4 11.62 -33.08 -10.60
C SER A 4 10.96 -32.55 -9.33
N ALA A 5 11.66 -32.73 -8.21
CA ALA A 5 11.39 -32.02 -6.99
C ALA A 5 11.40 -30.51 -7.31
N THR A 6 10.32 -29.83 -6.96
CA THR A 6 10.19 -28.37 -7.02
C THR A 6 11.21 -27.75 -6.08
N THR A 7 12.41 -27.51 -6.60
CA THR A 7 13.44 -26.75 -5.92
C THR A 7 12.93 -25.32 -5.80
N LEU A 8 12.52 -24.94 -4.58
CA LEU A 8 12.41 -23.54 -4.19
C LEU A 8 13.82 -22.95 -4.24
N ASP A 9 14.18 -22.43 -5.41
CA ASP A 9 15.43 -21.74 -5.61
C ASP A 9 15.49 -20.57 -4.64
N ARG A 10 16.56 -20.52 -3.87
CA ARG A 10 16.77 -19.53 -2.81
C ARG A 10 16.62 -18.15 -3.43
N THR A 11 15.64 -17.36 -2.98
CA THR A 11 15.56 -15.92 -3.27
C THR A 11 16.74 -15.20 -2.61
N ARG A 12 17.92 -15.35 -3.20
CA ARG A 12 19.07 -14.50 -2.89
C ARG A 12 18.67 -13.09 -3.34
N PRO A 13 18.69 -12.08 -2.47
CA PRO A 13 18.40 -10.72 -2.89
C PRO A 13 19.39 -10.34 -4.00
N ILE A 14 18.83 -9.91 -5.13
CA ILE A 14 19.58 -9.46 -6.30
C ILE A 14 20.69 -8.48 -5.85
N LEU A 15 21.90 -8.64 -6.38
CA LEU A 15 23.08 -7.78 -6.11
C LEU A 15 22.77 -6.29 -5.91
N PRO A 16 21.92 -5.62 -6.71
CA PRO A 16 21.54 -4.22 -6.48
C PRO A 16 20.84 -3.97 -5.14
N VAL A 17 20.00 -4.89 -4.63
CA VAL A 17 19.35 -4.75 -3.30
C VAL A 17 20.36 -4.91 -2.17
N ARG A 18 21.36 -5.79 -2.33
CA ARG A 18 22.45 -5.91 -1.35
C ARG A 18 23.34 -4.67 -1.36
N LEU A 19 23.61 -4.11 -2.54
CA LEU A 19 24.39 -2.88 -2.69
C LEU A 19 23.64 -1.69 -2.07
N LEU A 20 22.33 -1.57 -2.32
CA LEU A 20 21.44 -0.59 -1.69
C LEU A 20 21.44 -0.73 -0.15
N ASN A 21 21.32 -1.95 0.38
CA ASN A 21 21.39 -2.18 1.82
C ASN A 21 22.76 -1.81 2.41
N GLY A 22 23.86 -2.10 1.69
CA GLY A 22 25.22 -1.73 2.11
C GLY A 22 25.49 -0.22 2.06
N CYS A 23 25.05 0.45 0.98
CA CYS A 23 25.12 1.90 0.85
C CYS A 23 24.24 2.60 1.91
N GLY A 24 23.09 2.02 2.26
CA GLY A 24 22.24 2.51 3.35
C GLY A 24 22.97 2.55 4.70
N ALA A 25 23.76 1.51 5.02
CA ALA A 25 24.56 1.48 6.25
C ALA A 25 25.73 2.48 6.24
N LEU A 26 26.28 2.82 5.06
CA LEU A 26 27.31 3.85 4.92
C LEU A 26 26.72 5.27 4.97
N LEU A 27 25.51 5.48 4.43
CA LEU A 27 24.78 6.74 4.51
C LEU A 27 24.25 7.04 5.92
N ASP A 28 24.06 6.01 6.75
CA ASP A 28 23.68 6.18 8.16
C ASP A 28 24.84 6.75 9.02
N LYS A 29 26.07 6.77 8.48
CA LYS A 29 27.22 7.47 9.06
C LYS A 29 27.32 8.94 8.62
N SER A 30 26.44 9.38 7.72
CA SER A 30 26.36 10.78 7.30
C SER A 30 25.57 11.59 8.34
N PRO A 31 26.02 12.80 8.71
CA PRO A 31 25.40 13.62 9.76
C PRO A 31 24.13 14.33 9.27
N ILE A 32 23.30 13.65 8.48
CA ILE A 32 22.03 14.22 8.01
C ILE A 32 21.08 14.25 9.20
N PRO A 33 20.57 15.44 9.61
CA PRO A 33 19.66 15.55 10.73
C PRO A 33 18.44 14.65 10.51
N ARG A 34 18.18 13.77 11.47
CA ARG A 34 17.05 12.84 11.46
C ARG A 34 15.76 13.58 11.82
N THR A 35 15.23 14.38 10.90
CA THR A 35 13.95 15.10 11.15
C THR A 35 12.82 14.10 11.38
N PRO A 36 12.05 14.18 12.48
CA PRO A 36 10.97 13.24 12.74
C PRO A 36 9.89 13.33 11.66
N LEU A 37 9.33 12.19 11.25
CA LEU A 37 8.18 12.16 10.34
C LEU A 37 6.92 12.51 11.14
N ARG A 38 6.31 13.67 10.87
CA ARG A 38 5.08 14.09 11.56
C ARG A 38 3.86 13.89 10.67
N ALA A 39 2.75 13.50 11.28
CA ALA A 39 1.48 13.28 10.58
C ALA A 39 1.04 14.51 9.78
N VAL A 40 1.17 15.70 10.38
CA VAL A 40 0.83 16.99 9.75
C VAL A 40 1.61 17.19 8.44
N ASP A 41 2.91 16.92 8.44
CA ASP A 41 3.76 17.10 7.25
C ASP A 41 3.35 16.16 6.11
N LEU A 42 2.97 14.92 6.44
CA LEU A 42 2.52 13.93 5.47
C LEU A 42 1.14 14.27 4.89
N ILE A 43 0.22 14.73 5.75
CA ILE A 43 -1.11 15.20 5.34
C ILE A 43 -0.98 16.39 4.40
N GLU A 44 -0.21 17.40 4.77
CA GLU A 44 0.02 18.58 3.93
C GLU A 44 0.72 18.22 2.62
N THR A 45 1.66 17.26 2.65
CA THR A 45 2.28 16.74 1.42
C THR A 45 1.25 16.05 0.53
N ALA A 46 0.35 15.24 1.09
CA ALA A 46 -0.71 14.57 0.34
C ALA A 46 -1.69 15.59 -0.26
N LYS A 47 -2.15 16.58 0.51
CA LYS A 47 -3.02 17.66 0.03
C LYS A 47 -2.41 18.39 -1.16
N ARG A 48 -1.15 18.83 -1.05
CA ARG A 48 -0.43 19.49 -2.15
C ARG A 48 -0.31 18.60 -3.39
N ARG A 49 0.01 17.32 -3.21
CA ARG A 49 0.18 16.37 -4.32
C ARG A 49 -1.14 16.08 -5.04
N CYS A 50 -2.24 16.04 -4.28
CA CYS A 50 -3.53 15.57 -4.76
C CYS A 50 -4.50 16.71 -5.11
N GLY A 51 -4.22 17.96 -4.70
CA GLY A 51 -5.02 19.14 -5.02
C GLY A 51 -6.39 19.16 -4.33
N VAL A 52 -6.57 18.32 -3.32
CA VAL A 52 -7.81 18.16 -2.53
C VAL A 52 -7.44 18.00 -1.07
N ASP A 53 -8.32 18.39 -0.17
CA ASP A 53 -8.07 18.47 1.27
C ASP A 53 -9.09 17.75 2.15
N ASP A 54 -10.19 17.26 1.56
CA ASP A 54 -11.20 16.48 2.28
C ASP A 54 -10.80 15.00 2.37
N PHE A 55 -10.42 14.59 3.58
CA PHE A 55 -10.13 13.19 3.91
C PHE A 55 -11.37 12.39 4.34
N GLY A 56 -12.55 13.01 4.38
CA GLY A 56 -13.79 12.40 4.87
C GLY A 56 -13.81 12.21 6.38
N GLY A 57 -14.87 11.57 6.88
CA GLY A 57 -15.07 11.31 8.30
C GLY A 57 -14.15 10.23 8.88
N GLY A 58 -14.07 10.20 10.22
CA GLY A 58 -13.27 9.24 10.99
C GLY A 58 -11.92 9.81 11.43
N ASP A 59 -11.42 9.34 12.58
CA ASP A 59 -10.16 9.80 13.15
C ASP A 59 -8.99 8.90 12.70
N PHE A 60 -8.48 9.17 11.49
CA PHE A 60 -7.26 8.52 11.01
C PHE A 60 -5.99 9.22 11.52
N PHE A 61 -6.11 10.44 12.05
CA PHE A 61 -4.98 11.24 12.48
C PHE A 61 -4.31 10.62 13.70
N GLU A 62 -5.12 10.16 14.67
CA GLU A 62 -4.60 9.46 15.85
C GLU A 62 -3.81 8.20 15.44
N GLY A 63 -4.40 7.33 14.62
CA GLY A 63 -3.76 6.10 14.16
C GLY A 63 -2.45 6.35 13.40
N LEU A 64 -2.44 7.35 12.52
CA LEU A 64 -1.22 7.78 11.80
C LEU A 64 -0.16 8.30 12.77
N SER A 65 -0.55 9.10 13.76
CA SER A 65 0.38 9.67 14.75
C SER A 65 1.02 8.58 15.61
N ARG A 66 0.24 7.60 16.07
CA ARG A 66 0.76 6.45 16.84
C ARG A 66 1.68 5.58 16.00
N LEU A 67 1.34 5.31 14.75
CA LEU A 67 2.20 4.57 13.83
C LEU A 67 3.56 5.26 13.66
N LEU A 68 3.56 6.57 13.41
CA LEU A 68 4.79 7.34 13.22
C LEU A 68 5.65 7.36 14.49
N ASP A 69 5.03 7.46 15.67
CA ASP A 69 5.73 7.43 16.95
C ASP A 69 6.41 6.08 17.19
N SER A 70 5.71 4.95 16.96
CA SER A 70 6.32 3.61 17.05
C SER A 70 7.41 3.41 15.99
N CYS A 71 7.20 3.85 14.74
CA CYS A 71 8.24 3.81 13.70
C CYS A 71 9.50 4.59 14.10
N GLN A 72 9.34 5.71 14.81
CA GLN A 72 10.46 6.53 15.27
C GLN A 72 11.18 5.93 16.47
N ARG A 73 10.46 5.32 17.42
CA ARG A 73 11.02 4.83 18.69
C ARG A 73 11.52 3.39 18.61
N GLU A 74 10.84 2.54 17.85
CA GLU A 74 10.96 1.09 17.97
C GLU A 74 11.45 0.43 16.66
N ALA A 75 11.09 0.97 15.50
CA ALA A 75 11.32 0.27 14.22
C ALA A 75 12.77 0.31 13.69
N GLN A 76 13.68 1.05 14.34
CA GLN A 76 15.11 1.14 13.97
C GLN A 76 15.34 1.37 12.45
N LEU A 77 14.55 2.26 11.85
CA LEU A 77 14.56 2.48 10.40
C LEU A 77 15.86 3.16 9.95
N ASN A 78 16.55 2.53 9.01
CA ASN A 78 17.63 3.15 8.25
C ASN A 78 17.06 4.20 7.26
N LEU A 79 17.95 4.96 6.60
CA LEU A 79 17.57 6.01 5.66
C LEU A 79 16.59 5.52 4.57
N ILE A 80 16.85 4.33 3.98
CA ILE A 80 16.00 3.76 2.93
C ILE A 80 14.61 3.42 3.49
N GLY A 81 14.55 2.77 4.66
CA GLY A 81 13.29 2.43 5.32
C GLY A 81 12.44 3.66 5.62
N ARG A 82 13.07 4.78 5.99
CA ARG A 82 12.37 6.06 6.20
C ARG A 82 11.81 6.65 4.90
N ILE A 83 12.57 6.57 3.81
CA ILE A 83 12.11 7.05 2.49
C ILE A 83 10.92 6.23 2.02
N VAL A 84 11.01 4.90 2.11
CA VAL A 84 9.92 3.98 1.72
C VAL A 84 8.68 4.21 2.58
N LEU A 85 8.83 4.27 3.91
CA LEU A 85 7.71 4.56 4.83
C LEU A 85 7.02 5.88 4.47
N ARG A 86 7.79 6.95 4.24
CA ARG A 86 7.25 8.25 3.84
C ARG A 86 6.48 8.15 2.52
N ALA A 87 7.05 7.49 1.52
CA ALA A 87 6.42 7.34 0.21
C ALA A 87 5.10 6.56 0.31
N ASP A 88 5.08 5.47 1.06
CA ASP A 88 3.88 4.65 1.26
C ASP A 88 2.79 5.38 2.03
N LEU A 89 3.12 6.06 3.12
CA LEU A 89 2.13 6.82 3.89
C LEU A 89 1.53 7.97 3.08
N VAL A 90 2.34 8.69 2.30
CA VAL A 90 1.82 9.73 1.38
C VAL A 90 0.92 9.10 0.31
N ARG A 91 1.27 7.94 -0.24
CA ARG A 91 0.44 7.22 -1.22
C ARG A 91 -0.91 6.85 -0.61
N ILE A 92 -0.93 6.26 0.59
CA ILE A 92 -2.16 5.88 1.31
C ILE A 92 -3.04 7.11 1.59
N LEU A 93 -2.45 8.21 2.06
CA LEU A 93 -3.16 9.46 2.31
C LEU A 93 -3.77 10.04 1.04
N CYS A 94 -3.05 10.03 -0.08
CA CYS A 94 -3.58 10.45 -1.37
C CYS A 94 -4.68 9.52 -1.87
N SER A 95 -4.57 8.21 -1.68
CA SER A 95 -5.67 7.28 -2.00
C SER A 95 -6.93 7.61 -1.19
N ARG A 96 -6.79 7.94 0.10
CA ARG A 96 -7.93 8.35 0.95
C ARG A 96 -8.59 9.64 0.44
N LEU A 97 -7.79 10.66 0.11
CA LEU A 97 -8.26 11.90 -0.50
C LEU A 97 -9.06 11.66 -1.79
N PHE A 98 -8.51 10.84 -2.69
CA PHE A 98 -9.18 10.55 -3.95
C PHE A 98 -10.44 9.71 -3.77
N ILE A 99 -10.44 8.72 -2.89
CA ILE A 99 -11.66 7.95 -2.56
C ILE A 99 -12.76 8.91 -2.05
N GLN A 100 -12.42 9.85 -1.17
CA GLN A 100 -13.40 10.80 -0.65
C GLN A 100 -13.92 11.73 -1.75
N ARG A 101 -13.04 12.24 -2.62
CA ARG A 101 -13.43 13.01 -3.80
C ARG A 101 -14.37 12.21 -4.71
N ASP A 102 -14.03 10.96 -4.98
CA ASP A 102 -14.80 10.10 -5.87
C ASP A 102 -16.16 9.75 -5.27
N ARG A 103 -16.27 9.55 -3.95
CA ARG A 103 -17.57 9.37 -3.27
C ARG A 103 -18.51 10.57 -3.45
N LYS A 104 -17.97 11.79 -3.51
CA LYS A 104 -18.75 13.01 -3.82
C LYS A 104 -19.11 13.09 -5.29
N ALA A 105 -18.17 12.78 -6.18
CA ALA A 105 -18.36 12.85 -7.63
C ALA A 105 -19.30 11.77 -8.16
N TYR A 106 -19.34 10.59 -7.52
CA TYR A 106 -20.14 9.44 -7.91
C TYR A 106 -21.05 8.97 -6.76
N PRO A 107 -22.17 9.68 -6.47
CA PRO A 107 -23.07 9.33 -5.37
C PRO A 107 -23.71 7.93 -5.50
N SER A 108 -23.71 7.34 -6.70
CA SER A 108 -24.16 5.96 -6.94
C SER A 108 -23.32 4.92 -6.21
N ILE A 109 -22.05 5.20 -5.89
CA ILE A 109 -21.19 4.31 -5.11
C ILE A 109 -21.82 4.00 -3.74
N ALA A 110 -22.36 5.02 -3.07
CA ALA A 110 -22.98 4.86 -1.76
C ALA A 110 -24.31 4.09 -1.80
N ARG A 111 -24.91 3.91 -2.98
CA ARG A 111 -26.15 3.16 -3.19
C ARG A 111 -25.91 1.70 -3.60
N GLN A 112 -24.66 1.30 -3.86
CA GLN A 112 -24.34 -0.09 -4.19
C GLN A 112 -24.58 -0.98 -2.98
N GLU A 113 -25.30 -2.08 -3.19
CA GLU A 113 -25.57 -3.10 -2.17
C GLU A 113 -24.58 -4.25 -2.35
N ILE A 114 -23.80 -4.57 -1.31
CA ILE A 114 -22.90 -5.73 -1.31
C ILE A 114 -23.64 -6.89 -0.65
N ARG A 115 -24.11 -7.84 -1.46
CA ARG A 115 -24.86 -9.02 -0.99
C ARG A 115 -23.90 -10.17 -0.73
N GLU A 116 -24.12 -10.86 0.39
CA GLU A 116 -23.44 -12.11 0.74
C GLU A 116 -21.89 -12.09 0.58
N PRO A 117 -21.18 -11.09 1.15
CA PRO A 117 -19.73 -11.01 1.00
C PRO A 117 -19.01 -12.16 1.71
N LEU A 118 -18.05 -12.77 1.02
CA LEU A 118 -17.17 -13.78 1.59
C LEU A 118 -15.86 -13.15 2.08
N PHE A 119 -15.50 -13.42 3.34
CA PHE A 119 -14.24 -12.97 3.93
C PHE A 119 -13.31 -14.15 4.22
N ILE A 120 -12.07 -14.04 3.76
CA ILE A 120 -11.02 -15.00 4.07
C ILE A 120 -10.16 -14.41 5.19
N VAL A 121 -10.15 -15.07 6.34
CA VAL A 121 -9.35 -14.69 7.51
C VAL A 121 -8.45 -15.84 7.92
N GLY A 122 -7.25 -15.53 8.42
CA GLY A 122 -6.28 -16.54 8.84
C GLY A 122 -4.91 -15.94 9.12
N LEU A 123 -4.03 -16.74 9.69
CA LEU A 123 -2.65 -16.32 9.94
C LEU A 123 -1.89 -16.16 8.63
N PRO A 124 -0.85 -15.30 8.60
CA PRO A 124 0.09 -15.30 7.50
C PRO A 124 0.62 -16.73 7.26
N ARG A 125 0.71 -17.14 6.00
CA ARG A 125 1.23 -18.46 5.57
C ARG A 125 0.33 -19.67 5.89
N SER A 126 -0.97 -19.49 6.15
CA SER A 126 -1.92 -20.60 6.35
C SER A 126 -2.69 -21.03 5.09
N GLY A 127 -2.21 -20.69 3.89
CA GLY A 127 -2.87 -21.03 2.62
C GLY A 127 -4.00 -20.09 2.19
N THR A 128 -4.26 -19.00 2.93
CA THR A 128 -5.30 -18.00 2.59
C THR A 128 -5.13 -17.40 1.19
N THR A 129 -3.89 -17.21 0.72
CA THR A 129 -3.63 -16.74 -0.65
C THR A 129 -4.07 -17.75 -1.70
N VAL A 130 -3.82 -19.05 -1.50
CA VAL A 130 -4.25 -20.10 -2.44
C VAL A 130 -5.77 -20.17 -2.48
N LEU A 131 -6.42 -20.16 -1.31
CA LEU A 131 -7.87 -20.13 -1.22
C LEU A 131 -8.48 -18.90 -1.91
N HIS A 132 -7.91 -17.71 -1.67
CA HIS A 132 -8.34 -16.48 -2.34
C HIS A 132 -8.23 -16.60 -3.86
N THR A 133 -7.11 -17.11 -4.38
CA THR A 133 -6.92 -17.31 -5.82
C THR A 133 -7.93 -18.30 -6.41
N LEU A 134 -8.22 -19.39 -5.72
CA LEU A 134 -9.20 -20.39 -6.19
C LEU A 134 -10.61 -19.80 -6.27
N LEU A 135 -11.04 -19.09 -5.23
CA LEU A 135 -12.36 -18.46 -5.19
C LEU A 135 -12.50 -17.33 -6.24
N ALA A 136 -11.40 -16.66 -6.57
CA ALA A 136 -11.35 -15.62 -7.60
C ALA A 136 -11.48 -16.15 -9.04
N LEU A 137 -11.42 -17.47 -9.26
CA LEU A 137 -11.59 -18.06 -10.61
C LEU A 137 -13.06 -18.13 -11.03
N ASP A 138 -14.00 -18.02 -10.09
CA ASP A 138 -15.42 -18.00 -10.40
C ASP A 138 -15.81 -16.66 -11.06
N PRO A 139 -16.34 -16.65 -12.30
CA PRO A 139 -16.72 -15.41 -12.99
C PRO A 139 -17.86 -14.65 -12.29
N GLU A 140 -18.65 -15.31 -11.45
CA GLU A 140 -19.71 -14.67 -10.66
C GLU A 140 -19.14 -13.99 -9.39
N HIS A 141 -17.88 -14.24 -9.04
CA HIS A 141 -17.20 -13.57 -7.94
C HIS A 141 -16.42 -12.34 -8.39
N ARG A 142 -16.59 -11.26 -7.62
CA ARG A 142 -15.77 -10.05 -7.76
C ARG A 142 -14.75 -9.96 -6.62
N VAL A 143 -13.46 -10.06 -6.96
CA VAL A 143 -12.36 -9.85 -6.02
C VAL A 143 -11.61 -8.55 -6.31
N PRO A 144 -11.18 -7.76 -5.31
CA PRO A 144 -10.35 -6.59 -5.55
C PRO A 144 -9.03 -6.96 -6.23
N LEU A 145 -8.75 -6.38 -7.39
CA LEU A 145 -7.48 -6.60 -8.07
C LEU A 145 -6.39 -5.78 -7.40
N THR A 146 -5.15 -6.26 -7.41
CA THR A 146 -4.01 -5.57 -6.78
C THR A 146 -3.90 -4.11 -7.24
N TRP A 147 -4.07 -3.86 -8.54
CA TRP A 147 -3.98 -2.50 -9.09
C TRP A 147 -5.13 -1.59 -8.62
N GLU A 148 -6.32 -2.14 -8.39
CA GLU A 148 -7.48 -1.41 -7.87
C GLU A 148 -7.28 -1.02 -6.42
N VAL A 149 -6.68 -1.92 -5.62
CA VAL A 149 -6.33 -1.62 -4.23
C VAL A 149 -5.21 -0.58 -4.15
N MET A 150 -4.21 -0.67 -5.02
CA MET A 150 -3.07 0.24 -5.04
C MET A 150 -3.45 1.64 -5.56
N THR A 151 -4.34 1.70 -6.56
CA THR A 151 -4.77 2.93 -7.24
C THR A 151 -6.29 2.94 -7.49
N PRO A 152 -7.11 3.12 -6.44
CA PRO A 152 -8.57 2.94 -6.51
C PRO A 152 -9.27 4.02 -7.34
N SER A 153 -8.70 5.22 -7.40
CA SER A 153 -9.22 6.35 -8.17
C SER A 153 -8.59 6.43 -9.57
N PRO A 154 -9.35 6.77 -10.62
CA PRO A 154 -10.80 6.99 -10.62
C PRO A 154 -11.58 5.66 -10.56
N PRO A 155 -12.87 5.64 -10.17
CA PRO A 155 -13.66 4.42 -10.04
C PRO A 155 -14.26 3.98 -11.39
N THR A 156 -13.44 3.97 -12.45
CA THR A 156 -13.86 3.71 -13.83
C THR A 156 -12.99 2.64 -14.49
N SER A 157 -13.54 1.80 -15.34
CA SER A 157 -12.75 0.83 -16.12
C SER A 157 -11.95 1.48 -17.27
N ASP A 158 -12.14 2.78 -17.50
CA ASP A 158 -11.43 3.52 -18.53
C ASP A 158 -9.90 3.45 -18.36
N ASN A 159 -9.20 3.26 -19.49
CA ASN A 159 -7.75 3.19 -19.55
C ASN A 159 -7.12 2.12 -18.63
N GLU A 160 -7.83 1.03 -18.36
CA GLU A 160 -7.40 -0.06 -17.46
C GLU A 160 -5.92 -0.45 -17.62
N LYS A 161 -5.47 -0.71 -18.86
CA LYS A 161 -4.06 -1.06 -19.14
C LYS A 161 -3.06 -0.03 -18.60
N ARG A 162 -3.36 1.27 -18.76
CA ARG A 162 -2.50 2.35 -18.24
C ARG A 162 -2.56 2.42 -16.72
N ARG A 163 -3.69 2.06 -16.10
CA ARG A 163 -3.85 2.03 -14.65
C ARG A 163 -3.06 0.87 -14.04
N ILE A 164 -3.14 -0.32 -14.64
CA ILE A 164 -2.32 -1.47 -14.27
C ILE A 164 -0.84 -1.13 -14.31
N GLN A 165 -0.37 -0.50 -15.41
CA GLN A 165 1.02 -0.08 -15.56
C GLN A 165 1.50 0.95 -14.53
N ARG A 166 0.59 1.75 -13.95
CA ARG A 166 0.93 2.76 -12.93
C ARG A 166 0.94 2.19 -11.51
N ALA A 167 0.30 1.04 -11.30
CA ALA A 167 0.16 0.41 -10.00
C ALA A 167 1.30 -0.59 -9.69
N ILE A 168 2.07 -0.97 -10.70
CA ILE A 168 3.25 -1.85 -10.65
C ILE A 168 4.52 -1.00 -10.64
#